data_AF-A0A9W3BKJ0-F1
#
_entry.id   AF-A0A9W3BKJ0-F1
#
_cell.length_a   1.000
_cell.length_b   1.000
_cell.length_c   1.000
_cell.angle_alpha   90.00
_cell.angle_beta   90.00
_cell.angle_gamma   90.00
#
_symmetry.space_group_name_H-M   'P 1'
#
loop_
_entity.id
_entity.type
_entity.pdbx_description
1 polymer ?
#
loop_
_entity_poly.entity_id
_entity_poly.type
_entity_poly.pdbx_seq_one_letter_code
_entity_poly.pdbx_strand_id
1 'polypeptide(L)'
;MNPVQQKIPCVYDIDVCDEASSKRHNQQYRVVATGEMNLVAEQDGVNTTAKVTEKLDGTCCLVQEFQGRPWLWARYDRKPSKAGERRLALFNKTKLKQIQNEGNTEEVFKWDPKKDFKEPPQHWVPATQLEKKDGFVMPDKLGHTPGWIPVEPGCRQQCWHLSSVDLELGVALVLSQDTNEPDSLVLKSQSLSSLCGQTCELIGTNINGNPYSLGTKQSPVHILVPHGSISVECPRPSDYKSLCDWFTSESPESLIEGIVWHCGNGALYKLHRHHLNLKWPLPETHLCHKKVLVQVKLPETVADSAAGSGKQKVQSLFSRLSQSQVLNSLKDLHLMFKDDPTAAVDT
;
A
#
# COMPACT_ATOMS: atom_id res chain seq x y z
N MET A 1 -8.23 -10.38 8.43
CA MET A 1 -6.94 -10.23 7.74
C MET A 1 -6.05 -9.33 8.57
N ASN A 2 -4.73 -9.52 8.51
CA ASN A 2 -3.78 -8.82 9.38
C ASN A 2 -3.58 -7.38 8.87
N PRO A 3 -4.00 -6.34 9.62
CA PRO A 3 -3.79 -4.96 9.20
C PRO A 3 -2.30 -4.60 9.29
N VAL A 4 -1.85 -3.69 8.42
CA VAL A 4 -0.48 -3.18 8.46
C VAL A 4 -0.30 -2.29 9.68
N GLN A 5 0.34 -2.76 10.74
CA GLN A 5 0.49 -2.02 12.00
C GLN A 5 1.94 -1.64 12.33
N GLN A 6 2.85 -1.89 11.39
CA GLN A 6 4.26 -1.48 11.44
C GLN A 6 4.86 -1.52 10.03
N LYS A 7 6.14 -1.16 9.90
CA LYS A 7 6.87 -1.37 8.65
C LYS A 7 6.99 -2.88 8.39
N ILE A 8 6.35 -3.38 7.34
CA ILE A 8 6.45 -4.79 6.95
C ILE A 8 7.90 -5.12 6.56
N PRO A 9 8.61 -6.01 7.30
CA PRO A 9 9.97 -6.45 7.00
C PRO A 9 10.03 -7.32 5.75
N CYS A 10 11.24 -7.48 5.20
CA CYS A 10 11.46 -8.46 4.16
C CYS A 10 11.44 -9.88 4.74
N VAL A 11 10.98 -10.87 3.97
CA VAL A 11 11.02 -12.29 4.36
C VAL A 11 12.45 -12.85 4.41
N TYR A 12 13.36 -12.24 3.65
CA TYR A 12 14.80 -12.49 3.70
C TYR A 12 15.51 -11.36 4.42
N ASP A 13 16.70 -11.64 4.93
CA ASP A 13 17.60 -10.60 5.39
C ASP A 13 17.99 -9.69 4.23
N ILE A 14 18.21 -8.42 4.59
CA ILE A 14 18.43 -7.33 3.65
C ILE A 14 19.85 -6.83 3.81
N ASP A 15 20.52 -6.67 2.68
CA ASP A 15 21.84 -6.08 2.60
C ASP A 15 21.85 -4.79 1.76
N VAL A 16 22.84 -3.95 2.00
CA VAL A 16 23.07 -2.70 1.28
C VAL A 16 24.35 -2.82 0.48
N CYS A 17 24.23 -2.95 -0.84
CA CYS A 17 25.38 -2.98 -1.73
C CYS A 17 25.73 -1.57 -2.22
N ASP A 18 27.02 -1.26 -2.33
CA ASP A 18 27.56 0.00 -2.89
C ASP A 18 27.49 0.05 -4.42
N GLU A 19 26.32 -0.28 -4.97
CA GLU A 19 26.02 -0.16 -6.39
C GLU A 19 24.80 0.73 -6.60
N ALA A 20 24.82 1.52 -7.68
CA ALA A 20 23.73 2.44 -7.96
C ALA A 20 22.37 1.72 -8.07
N SER A 21 21.37 2.28 -7.40
CA SER A 21 20.01 1.75 -7.39
C SER A 21 19.35 1.89 -8.76
N SER A 22 18.92 0.78 -9.35
CA SER A 22 18.06 0.78 -10.55
C SER A 22 16.72 1.50 -10.34
N LYS A 23 16.22 1.55 -9.09
CA LYS A 23 14.99 2.27 -8.71
C LYS A 23 15.12 3.80 -8.67
N ARG A 24 16.30 4.35 -8.35
CA ARG A 24 16.48 5.77 -8.00
C ARG A 24 17.81 6.27 -8.53
N HIS A 25 17.75 7.10 -9.58
CA HIS A 25 18.92 7.62 -10.30
C HIS A 25 20.00 8.27 -9.40
N ASN A 26 19.59 8.91 -8.30
CA ASN A 26 20.52 9.63 -7.41
C ASN A 26 20.97 8.81 -6.19
N GLN A 27 20.59 7.53 -6.11
CA GLN A 27 20.96 6.65 -5.00
C GLN A 27 22.12 5.74 -5.43
N GLN A 28 23.29 5.95 -4.82
CA GLN A 28 24.54 5.25 -5.16
C GLN A 28 24.70 3.87 -4.47
N TYR A 29 23.66 3.40 -3.79
CA TYR A 29 23.61 2.10 -3.15
C TYR A 29 22.28 1.41 -3.48
N ARG A 30 22.23 0.09 -3.42
CA ARG A 30 21.03 -0.71 -3.60
C ARG A 30 20.75 -1.55 -2.37
N VAL A 31 19.47 -1.83 -2.14
CA VAL A 31 18.99 -2.62 -1.02
C VAL A 31 18.44 -3.93 -1.57
N VAL A 32 19.08 -5.05 -1.25
CA VAL A 32 18.80 -6.36 -1.85
C VAL A 32 18.50 -7.41 -0.78
N ALA A 33 17.74 -8.44 -1.16
CA ALA A 33 17.59 -9.63 -0.34
C ALA A 33 18.85 -10.50 -0.48
N THR A 34 19.37 -11.00 0.63
CA THR A 34 20.55 -11.90 0.63
C THR A 34 20.20 -13.31 0.15
N GLY A 35 18.91 -13.67 0.20
CA GLY A 35 18.42 -15.03 0.02
C GLY A 35 18.45 -15.86 1.30
N GLU A 36 19.08 -15.37 2.36
CA GLU A 36 19.00 -15.94 3.70
C GLU A 36 17.65 -15.55 4.31
N MET A 37 16.87 -16.54 4.70
CA MET A 37 15.55 -16.32 5.27
C MET A 37 15.67 -15.69 6.65
N ASN A 38 14.86 -14.67 6.91
CA ASN A 38 14.86 -13.99 8.19
C ASN A 38 14.37 -14.98 9.27
N LEU A 39 15.20 -15.21 10.29
CA LEU A 39 14.91 -16.19 11.33
C LEU A 39 13.58 -15.92 12.06
N VAL A 40 13.22 -14.64 12.25
CA VAL A 40 11.94 -14.27 12.87
C VAL A 40 10.77 -14.64 11.94
N ALA A 41 10.94 -14.47 10.62
CA ALA A 41 9.91 -14.89 9.64
C ALA A 41 9.67 -16.39 9.67
N GLU A 42 10.75 -17.18 9.79
CA GLU A 42 10.63 -18.63 9.92
C GLU A 42 9.90 -19.02 11.21
N GLN A 43 10.28 -18.41 12.35
CA GLN A 43 9.64 -18.62 13.65
C GLN A 43 8.16 -18.23 13.66
N ASP A 44 7.80 -17.18 12.93
CA ASP A 44 6.41 -16.73 12.77
C ASP A 44 5.59 -17.63 11.82
N GLY A 45 6.21 -18.67 11.24
CA GLY A 45 5.52 -19.69 10.45
C GLY A 45 5.22 -19.25 9.01
N VAL A 46 6.10 -18.46 8.40
CA VAL A 46 5.93 -17.97 7.02
C VAL A 46 5.79 -19.09 5.98
N ASN A 47 6.42 -20.25 6.20
CA ASN A 47 6.36 -21.40 5.30
C ASN A 47 5.17 -22.34 5.53
N THR A 48 4.51 -22.24 6.69
CA THR A 48 3.55 -23.26 7.15
C THR A 48 2.14 -22.73 7.34
N THR A 49 2.00 -21.51 7.85
CA THR A 49 0.68 -20.95 8.23
C THR A 49 0.27 -19.76 7.38
N ALA A 50 1.21 -19.17 6.62
CA ALA A 50 0.96 -17.88 6.03
C ALA A 50 0.02 -17.95 4.82
N LYS A 51 -0.96 -17.05 4.79
CA LYS A 51 -1.70 -16.73 3.57
C LYS A 51 -0.83 -15.87 2.65
N VAL A 52 -0.73 -16.22 1.38
CA VAL A 52 0.09 -15.51 0.39
C VAL A 52 -0.77 -14.61 -0.49
N THR A 53 -0.38 -13.35 -0.61
CA THR A 53 -1.17 -12.33 -1.33
C THR A 53 -0.28 -11.40 -2.14
N GLU A 54 -0.85 -10.79 -3.18
CA GLU A 54 -0.14 -9.80 -3.99
C GLU A 54 0.22 -8.58 -3.12
N LYS A 55 1.48 -8.14 -3.20
CA LYS A 55 1.87 -6.83 -2.74
C LYS A 55 1.44 -5.82 -3.80
N LEU A 56 0.51 -4.93 -3.45
CA LEU A 56 0.07 -3.88 -4.36
C LEU A 56 0.90 -2.60 -4.18
N ASP A 57 1.19 -1.95 -5.31
CA ASP A 57 1.91 -0.69 -5.37
C ASP A 57 0.92 0.47 -5.21
N GLY A 58 0.38 0.58 -4.00
CA GLY A 58 -0.54 1.62 -3.58
C GLY A 58 0.03 2.52 -2.49
N THR A 59 -0.82 3.42 -2.01
CA THR A 59 -0.60 4.07 -0.73
C THR A 59 -1.49 3.46 0.33
N CYS A 60 -0.85 2.91 1.37
CA CYS A 60 -1.55 2.24 2.46
C CYS A 60 -2.46 3.23 3.21
N CYS A 61 -3.65 2.76 3.52
CA CYS A 61 -4.71 3.47 4.23
C CYS A 61 -5.22 2.58 5.37
N LEU A 62 -5.83 3.19 6.37
CA LEU A 62 -6.53 2.49 7.46
C LEU A 62 -7.99 2.96 7.45
N VAL A 63 -8.94 2.05 7.63
CA VAL A 63 -10.31 2.43 7.94
C VAL A 63 -10.53 2.23 9.43
N GLN A 64 -10.86 3.31 10.15
CA GLN A 64 -11.02 3.30 11.61
C GLN A 64 -11.98 4.41 12.03
N GLU A 65 -12.61 4.25 13.18
CA GLU A 65 -13.48 5.29 13.75
C GLU A 65 -12.74 6.61 13.97
N PHE A 66 -13.35 7.72 13.55
CA PHE A 66 -12.95 9.08 13.85
C PHE A 66 -14.20 9.90 14.18
N GLN A 67 -14.21 10.54 15.36
CA GLN A 67 -15.35 11.33 15.84
C GLN A 67 -16.69 10.55 15.83
N GLY A 68 -16.67 9.29 16.28
CA GLY A 68 -17.87 8.47 16.44
C GLY A 68 -18.40 7.83 15.15
N ARG A 69 -17.66 7.90 14.03
CA ARG A 69 -18.06 7.30 12.75
C ARG A 69 -16.88 6.63 12.02
N PRO A 70 -17.11 5.56 11.24
CA PRO A 70 -16.07 4.95 10.42
C PRO A 70 -15.49 5.96 9.43
N TRP A 71 -14.16 6.01 9.34
CA TRP A 71 -13.46 7.03 8.56
C TRP A 71 -12.26 6.44 7.82
N LEU A 72 -11.85 7.08 6.72
CA LEU A 72 -10.61 6.74 6.04
C LEU A 72 -9.44 7.53 6.64
N TRP A 73 -8.34 6.85 6.87
CA TRP A 73 -7.10 7.42 7.37
C TRP A 73 -5.97 7.18 6.36
N ALA A 74 -5.23 8.23 6.04
CA ALA A 74 -4.04 8.15 5.20
C ALA A 74 -2.83 7.78 6.05
N ARG A 75 -1.92 6.98 5.49
CA ARG A 75 -0.63 6.70 6.11
C ARG A 75 0.21 7.98 6.25
N TYR A 76 0.73 8.20 7.44
CA TYR A 76 1.67 9.27 7.75
C TYR A 76 2.81 8.72 8.61
N ASP A 77 4.01 8.66 8.03
CA ASP A 77 5.22 8.27 8.75
C ASP A 77 5.90 9.53 9.30
N ARG A 78 6.17 9.57 10.62
CA ARG A 78 6.97 10.68 11.19
C ARG A 78 8.33 10.70 10.50
N LYS A 79 8.75 11.91 10.13
CA LYS A 79 10.02 12.12 9.45
C LYS A 79 11.07 12.62 10.44
N PRO A 80 12.32 12.18 10.28
CA PRO A 80 13.43 12.81 10.99
C PRO A 80 13.45 14.33 10.78
N SER A 81 13.88 15.05 11.81
CA SER A 81 14.20 16.47 11.77
C SER A 81 15.58 16.67 11.14
N LYS A 82 15.90 17.91 10.72
CA LYS A 82 17.25 18.24 10.25
C LYS A 82 18.32 17.91 11.29
N ALA A 83 17.99 18.00 12.58
CA ALA A 83 18.89 17.65 13.67
C ALA A 83 19.10 16.13 13.74
N GLY A 84 18.03 15.35 13.65
CA GLY A 84 18.10 13.88 13.61
C GLY A 84 18.91 13.37 12.41
N GLU A 85 18.66 13.92 11.21
CA GLU A 85 19.41 13.57 10.00
C GLU A 85 20.92 13.87 10.15
N ARG A 86 21.27 15.04 10.73
CA ARG A 86 22.67 15.39 11.00
C ARG A 86 23.32 14.44 12.00
N ARG A 87 22.60 14.02 13.05
CA ARG A 87 23.11 13.11 14.06
C ARG A 87 23.37 11.72 13.49
N LEU A 88 22.43 11.22 12.67
CA LEU A 88 22.61 9.96 11.95
C LEU A 88 23.82 10.03 10.99
N ALA A 89 23.93 11.10 10.21
CA ALA A 89 25.05 11.29 9.29
C ALA A 89 26.40 11.34 10.02
N LEU A 90 26.48 12.02 11.16
CA LEU A 90 27.68 12.06 11.99
C LEU A 90 28.02 10.68 12.55
N PHE A 91 27.03 9.96 13.08
CA PHE A 91 27.20 8.60 13.57
C PHE A 91 27.75 7.67 12.48
N ASN A 92 27.12 7.66 11.29
CA ASN A 92 27.58 6.84 10.18
C ASN A 92 29.02 7.17 9.76
N LYS A 93 29.38 8.47 9.73
CA LYS A 93 30.75 8.90 9.43
C LYS A 93 31.76 8.41 10.48
N THR A 94 31.40 8.47 11.76
CA THR A 94 32.26 7.99 12.85
C THR A 94 32.39 6.47 12.82
N LYS A 95 31.29 5.75 12.64
CA LYS A 95 31.27 4.29 12.54
C LYS A 95 32.11 3.79 11.36
N LEU A 96 32.01 4.43 10.20
CA LEU A 96 32.85 4.11 9.04
C LEU A 96 34.35 4.26 9.35
N LYS A 97 34.74 5.32 10.06
CA LYS A 97 36.15 5.51 10.48
C LYS A 97 36.62 4.46 11.49
N GLN A 98 35.77 4.08 12.44
CA GLN A 98 36.08 3.02 13.40
C GLN A 98 36.26 1.68 12.68
N ILE A 99 35.35 1.32 11.77
CA ILE A 99 35.47 0.09 10.96
C ILE A 99 36.79 0.05 10.20
N GLN A 100 37.23 1.17 9.63
CA GLN A 100 38.50 1.28 8.90
C GLN A 100 39.74 1.14 9.79
N ASN A 101 39.68 1.58 11.06
CA ASN A 101 40.85 1.66 11.93
C ASN A 101 40.95 0.50 12.94
N GLU A 102 39.81 0.03 13.46
CA GLU A 102 39.72 -0.81 14.66
C GLU A 102 38.90 -2.09 14.43
N GLY A 103 38.36 -2.27 13.21
CA GLY A 103 37.49 -3.39 12.87
C GLY A 103 36.01 -3.12 13.19
N ASN A 104 35.16 -4.12 12.97
CA ASN A 104 33.70 -3.93 13.04
C ASN A 104 33.23 -3.68 14.50
N THR A 105 32.45 -2.62 14.71
CA THR A 105 31.87 -2.28 16.02
C THR A 105 30.37 -2.57 16.05
N GLU A 106 29.91 -3.18 17.14
CA GLU A 106 28.48 -3.50 17.36
C GLU A 106 27.63 -2.27 17.72
N GLU A 107 28.21 -1.07 17.78
CA GLU A 107 27.46 0.12 18.16
C GLU A 107 26.33 0.39 17.15
N VAL A 108 25.12 0.56 17.68
CA VAL A 108 23.91 0.84 16.91
C VAL A 108 23.42 2.25 17.22
N PHE A 109 23.09 3.00 16.18
CA PHE A 109 22.49 4.32 16.34
C PHE A 109 21.18 4.22 17.11
N LYS A 110 21.07 5.02 18.17
CA LYS A 110 19.83 5.14 18.95
C LYS A 110 19.15 6.45 18.60
N TRP A 111 17.91 6.35 18.12
CA TRP A 111 17.06 7.50 17.87
C TRP A 111 16.51 8.09 19.17
N ASP A 112 16.41 9.42 19.23
CA ASP A 112 15.71 10.17 20.27
C ASP A 112 14.37 10.63 19.69
N PRO A 113 13.24 10.01 20.08
CA PRO A 113 11.93 10.27 19.48
C PRO A 113 11.42 11.71 19.69
N LYS A 114 11.99 12.46 20.64
CA LYS A 114 11.67 13.87 20.92
C LYS A 114 12.51 14.82 20.08
N LYS A 115 13.81 14.56 19.97
CA LYS A 115 14.76 15.51 19.35
C LYS A 115 14.98 15.27 17.86
N ASP A 116 14.91 14.01 17.44
CA ASP A 116 15.32 13.64 16.08
C ASP A 116 14.18 13.63 15.09
N PHE A 117 12.94 13.87 15.50
CA PHE A 117 11.76 13.75 14.66
C PHE A 117 10.96 15.03 14.66
N LYS A 118 10.25 15.26 13.55
CA LYS A 118 9.27 16.34 13.47
C LYS A 118 8.05 16.01 14.35
N GLU A 119 7.41 17.06 14.84
CA GLU A 119 6.09 16.95 15.46
C GLU A 119 5.08 16.46 14.42
N PRO A 120 4.26 15.45 14.75
CA PRO A 120 3.22 15.00 13.85
C PRO A 120 2.08 16.03 13.78
N PRO A 121 1.26 16.01 12.71
CA PRO A 121 0.08 16.85 12.60
C PRO A 121 -0.98 16.49 13.64
N GLN A 122 -1.98 17.36 13.78
CA GLN A 122 -3.13 17.12 14.64
C GLN A 122 -3.82 15.79 14.28
N HIS A 123 -4.32 15.09 15.31
CA HIS A 123 -5.00 13.79 15.18
C HIS A 123 -4.15 12.64 14.64
N TRP A 124 -2.83 12.82 14.46
CA TRP A 124 -1.97 11.71 14.12
C TRP A 124 -2.00 10.64 15.22
N VAL A 125 -2.16 9.38 14.81
CA VAL A 125 -2.09 8.22 15.69
C VAL A 125 -0.99 7.26 15.21
N PRO A 126 -0.15 6.72 16.12
CA PRO A 126 0.85 5.72 15.75
C PRO A 126 0.20 4.42 15.33
N ALA A 127 0.86 3.68 14.43
CA ALA A 127 0.47 2.30 14.16
C ALA A 127 0.58 1.42 15.43
N THR A 128 -0.32 0.47 15.60
CA THR A 128 -0.59 -0.13 16.93
C THR A 128 0.51 -1.06 17.43
N GLN A 129 1.35 -1.61 16.55
CA GLN A 129 2.43 -2.53 16.90
C GLN A 129 3.78 -1.82 17.13
N LEU A 130 3.82 -0.49 17.11
CA LEU A 130 5.04 0.24 17.44
C LEU A 130 5.36 0.18 18.93
N GLU A 131 6.64 -0.04 19.25
CA GLU A 131 7.13 -0.03 20.62
C GLU A 131 6.88 1.34 21.27
N LYS A 132 6.41 1.31 22.53
CA LYS A 132 6.23 2.50 23.36
C LYS A 132 7.13 2.40 24.58
N LYS A 133 7.96 3.41 24.80
CA LYS A 133 8.84 3.51 25.96
C LYS A 133 8.64 4.86 26.64
N ASP A 134 8.34 4.84 27.94
CA ASP A 134 8.09 6.04 28.76
C ASP A 134 7.02 6.98 28.14
N GLY A 135 6.01 6.40 27.48
CA GLY A 135 4.95 7.14 26.79
C GLY A 135 5.32 7.64 25.38
N PHE A 136 6.56 7.44 24.92
CA PHE A 136 7.01 7.82 23.57
C PHE A 136 6.94 6.65 22.61
N VAL A 137 6.45 6.91 21.40
CA VAL A 137 6.49 5.96 20.28
C VAL A 137 7.92 5.90 19.76
N MET A 138 8.49 4.70 19.76
CA MET A 138 9.86 4.47 19.32
C MET A 138 9.90 4.22 17.81
N PRO A 139 10.84 4.84 17.08
CA PRO A 139 11.10 4.47 15.70
C PRO A 139 11.77 3.09 15.63
N ASP A 140 11.65 2.42 14.48
CA ASP A 140 12.47 1.25 14.20
C ASP A 140 13.97 1.61 14.07
N LYS A 141 14.82 0.59 13.89
CA LYS A 141 16.28 0.77 13.73
C LYS A 141 16.65 1.73 12.59
N LEU A 142 15.80 1.86 11.57
CA LEU A 142 16.00 2.70 10.40
C LEU A 142 15.32 4.07 10.52
N GLY A 143 14.68 4.36 11.66
CA GLY A 143 14.00 5.64 11.89
C GLY A 143 12.55 5.67 11.38
N HIS A 144 11.95 4.54 10.99
CA HIS A 144 10.55 4.54 10.57
C HIS A 144 9.62 4.61 11.79
N THR A 145 8.66 5.52 11.74
CA THR A 145 7.56 5.60 12.71
C THR A 145 6.25 5.77 11.96
N PRO A 146 5.68 4.69 11.41
CA PRO A 146 4.42 4.74 10.69
C PRO A 146 3.26 5.13 11.61
N GLY A 147 2.26 5.79 11.03
CA GLY A 147 1.03 6.15 11.71
C GLY A 147 0.00 6.61 10.70
N TRP A 148 -1.04 7.24 11.22
CA TRP A 148 -2.27 7.50 10.48
C TRP A 148 -2.76 8.90 10.79
N ILE A 149 -3.28 9.57 9.76
CA ILE A 149 -4.02 10.83 9.89
C ILE A 149 -5.39 10.66 9.25
N PRO A 150 -6.47 11.21 9.82
CA PRO A 150 -7.78 11.15 9.18
C PRO A 150 -7.69 11.88 7.84
N VAL A 151 -8.34 11.36 6.78
CA VAL A 151 -8.41 12.15 5.54
C VAL A 151 -9.47 13.23 5.70
N GLU A 152 -9.09 14.45 5.39
CA GLU A 152 -9.92 15.62 5.61
C GLU A 152 -10.48 16.15 4.28
N PRO A 153 -11.79 16.45 4.19
CA PRO A 153 -12.35 17.13 3.04
C PRO A 153 -11.58 18.42 2.70
N GLY A 154 -11.29 18.64 1.42
CA GLY A 154 -10.53 19.81 0.96
C GLY A 154 -9.01 19.72 1.13
N CYS A 155 -8.47 18.68 1.77
CA CYS A 155 -7.03 18.47 1.87
C CYS A 155 -6.44 18.07 0.51
N ARG A 156 -5.67 18.97 -0.12
CA ARG A 156 -5.05 18.72 -1.43
C ARG A 156 -4.09 17.53 -1.43
N GLN A 157 -3.43 17.23 -0.30
CA GLN A 157 -2.52 16.09 -0.21
C GLN A 157 -3.25 14.73 -0.23
N GLN A 158 -4.53 14.72 0.14
CA GLN A 158 -5.35 13.52 0.26
C GLN A 158 -6.47 13.47 -0.80
N CYS A 159 -6.43 14.33 -1.81
CA CYS A 159 -7.48 14.45 -2.82
C CYS A 159 -7.77 13.14 -3.56
N TRP A 160 -6.78 12.28 -3.73
CA TRP A 160 -6.96 10.96 -4.35
C TRP A 160 -7.65 9.95 -3.42
N HIS A 161 -7.42 10.06 -2.10
CA HIS A 161 -8.14 9.26 -1.12
C HIS A 161 -9.64 9.60 -1.19
N LEU A 162 -9.95 10.90 -1.19
CA LEU A 162 -11.30 11.44 -1.32
C LEU A 162 -12.00 11.09 -2.65
N SER A 163 -11.26 10.64 -3.67
CA SER A 163 -11.87 10.18 -4.92
C SER A 163 -12.31 8.71 -4.90
N SER A 164 -11.87 7.96 -3.88
CA SER A 164 -12.21 6.53 -3.71
C SER A 164 -13.28 6.28 -2.65
N VAL A 165 -13.67 7.32 -1.88
CA VAL A 165 -14.61 7.21 -0.76
C VAL A 165 -15.57 8.40 -0.72
N ASP A 166 -16.79 8.14 -0.29
CA ASP A 166 -17.72 9.16 0.18
C ASP A 166 -17.77 9.07 1.72
N LEU A 167 -17.14 10.04 2.38
CA LEU A 167 -17.01 10.08 3.84
C LEU A 167 -18.32 10.47 4.54
N GLU A 168 -19.22 11.18 3.86
CA GLU A 168 -20.53 11.53 4.41
C GLU A 168 -21.45 10.32 4.43
N LEU A 169 -21.46 9.57 3.33
CA LEU A 169 -22.22 8.32 3.22
C LEU A 169 -21.55 7.14 3.94
N GLY A 170 -20.26 7.26 4.24
CA GLY A 170 -19.47 6.19 4.84
C GLY A 170 -19.33 4.99 3.89
N VAL A 171 -19.11 5.23 2.59
CA VAL A 171 -18.99 4.19 1.56
C VAL A 171 -17.70 4.38 0.76
N ALA A 172 -17.06 3.28 0.39
CA ALA A 172 -15.87 3.23 -0.45
C ALA A 172 -16.11 2.43 -1.73
N LEU A 173 -15.38 2.77 -2.79
CA LEU A 173 -15.24 1.92 -3.96
C LEU A 173 -14.10 0.94 -3.72
N VAL A 174 -14.44 -0.35 -3.68
CA VAL A 174 -13.55 -1.44 -3.26
C VAL A 174 -13.38 -2.46 -4.36
N LEU A 175 -12.14 -2.82 -4.65
CA LEU A 175 -11.76 -3.92 -5.51
C LEU A 175 -11.22 -5.08 -4.66
N SER A 176 -11.70 -6.29 -4.89
CA SER A 176 -11.22 -7.51 -4.21
C SER A 176 -11.27 -8.71 -5.14
N GLN A 177 -10.62 -9.82 -4.78
CA GLN A 177 -10.77 -11.10 -5.49
C GLN A 177 -12.22 -11.59 -5.36
N ASP A 178 -12.78 -12.17 -6.44
CA ASP A 178 -14.06 -12.86 -6.37
C ASP A 178 -13.90 -14.16 -5.57
N THR A 179 -14.81 -14.42 -4.65
CA THR A 179 -14.81 -15.65 -3.84
C THR A 179 -15.29 -16.86 -4.61
N ASN A 180 -16.04 -16.67 -5.70
CA ASN A 180 -16.59 -17.74 -6.54
C ASN A 180 -15.73 -18.01 -7.78
N GLU A 181 -15.08 -16.98 -8.31
CA GLU A 181 -14.16 -17.06 -9.47
C GLU A 181 -12.78 -16.49 -9.09
N PRO A 182 -11.85 -17.28 -8.52
CA PRO A 182 -10.57 -16.77 -8.01
C PRO A 182 -9.72 -15.99 -9.02
N ASP A 183 -9.89 -16.24 -10.32
CA ASP A 183 -9.20 -15.53 -11.39
C ASP A 183 -9.83 -14.18 -11.76
N SER A 184 -11.00 -13.88 -11.21
CA SER A 184 -11.75 -12.65 -11.40
C SER A 184 -11.64 -11.71 -10.19
N LEU A 185 -11.86 -10.42 -10.46
CA LEU A 185 -11.97 -9.38 -9.45
C LEU A 185 -13.42 -8.90 -9.37
N VAL A 186 -13.81 -8.37 -8.22
CA VAL A 186 -15.10 -7.70 -8.02
C VAL A 186 -14.85 -6.26 -7.60
N LEU A 187 -15.43 -5.32 -8.35
CA LEU A 187 -15.49 -3.91 -8.01
C LEU A 187 -16.88 -3.60 -7.43
N LYS A 188 -16.93 -3.17 -6.18
CA LYS A 188 -18.19 -2.94 -5.46
C LYS A 188 -18.15 -1.68 -4.59
N SER A 189 -19.31 -1.15 -4.27
CA SER A 189 -19.45 -0.23 -3.14
C SER A 189 -19.46 -1.03 -1.84
N GLN A 190 -18.75 -0.55 -0.83
CA GLN A 190 -18.69 -1.19 0.48
C GLN A 190 -18.71 -0.15 1.60
N SER A 191 -19.45 -0.41 2.68
CA SER A 191 -19.50 0.51 3.81
C SER A 191 -18.14 0.56 4.52
N LEU A 192 -17.70 1.77 4.92
CA LEU A 192 -16.52 1.97 5.75
C LEU A 192 -16.66 1.24 7.09
N SER A 193 -17.88 1.09 7.62
CA SER A 193 -18.12 0.29 8.83
C SER A 193 -17.65 -1.15 8.68
N SER A 194 -17.88 -1.79 7.52
CA SER A 194 -17.46 -3.18 7.27
C SER A 194 -15.95 -3.33 7.07
N LEU A 195 -15.25 -2.22 6.79
CA LEU A 195 -13.80 -2.16 6.61
C LEU A 195 -13.08 -1.71 7.90
N CYS A 196 -13.80 -1.33 8.94
CA CYS A 196 -13.22 -0.79 10.16
C CYS A 196 -12.21 -1.76 10.79
N GLY A 197 -11.04 -1.24 11.18
CA GLY A 197 -9.89 -2.00 11.67
C GLY A 197 -9.02 -2.61 10.56
N GLN A 198 -9.41 -2.51 9.29
CA GLN A 198 -8.64 -3.04 8.17
C GLN A 198 -7.78 -1.96 7.51
N THR A 199 -6.61 -2.37 7.02
CA THR A 199 -5.83 -1.55 6.10
C THR A 199 -6.19 -1.86 4.66
N CYS A 200 -6.13 -0.85 3.79
CA CYS A 200 -6.34 -0.97 2.35
C CYS A 200 -5.18 -0.33 1.60
N GLU A 201 -4.89 -0.78 0.40
CA GLU A 201 -4.05 -0.06 -0.54
C GLU A 201 -4.94 0.80 -1.43
N LEU A 202 -4.72 2.12 -1.42
CA LEU A 202 -5.29 2.99 -2.44
C LEU A 202 -4.43 2.87 -3.69
N ILE A 203 -5.03 2.41 -4.79
CA ILE A 203 -4.39 2.34 -6.11
C ILE A 203 -5.14 3.23 -7.10
N GLY A 204 -4.49 3.69 -8.16
CA GLY A 204 -5.15 4.49 -9.18
C GLY A 204 -4.22 5.32 -10.04
N THR A 205 -4.83 6.14 -10.90
CA THR A 205 -4.15 6.92 -11.95
C THR A 205 -3.04 7.82 -11.43
N ASN A 206 -3.21 8.42 -10.25
CA ASN A 206 -2.23 9.34 -9.67
C ASN A 206 -1.45 8.72 -8.51
N ILE A 207 -1.48 7.40 -8.34
CA ILE A 207 -0.77 6.68 -7.29
C ILE A 207 0.37 5.89 -7.89
N ASN A 208 1.58 6.11 -7.36
CA ASN A 208 2.80 5.33 -7.63
C ASN A 208 3.08 5.01 -9.11
N GLY A 209 2.72 5.92 -10.03
CA GLY A 209 2.95 5.75 -11.47
C GLY A 209 1.92 4.89 -12.20
N ASN A 210 0.79 4.56 -11.57
CA ASN A 210 -0.34 3.82 -12.14
C ASN A 210 0.05 2.46 -12.78
N PRO A 211 0.70 1.54 -12.04
CA PRO A 211 1.14 0.25 -12.58
C PRO A 211 -0.01 -0.66 -13.05
N TYR A 212 -1.25 -0.34 -12.67
CA TYR A 212 -2.44 -1.13 -12.96
C TYR A 212 -3.32 -0.53 -14.06
N SER A 213 -2.92 0.60 -14.66
CA SER A 213 -3.60 1.22 -15.80
C SER A 213 -5.09 1.51 -15.59
N LEU A 214 -5.48 1.88 -14.36
CA LEU A 214 -6.90 1.99 -13.95
C LEU A 214 -7.67 3.16 -14.59
N GLY A 215 -6.95 4.18 -15.05
CA GLY A 215 -7.52 5.44 -15.53
C GLY A 215 -6.51 6.24 -16.32
N THR A 216 -6.95 7.38 -16.84
CA THR A 216 -6.11 8.33 -17.57
C THR A 216 -6.09 9.68 -16.86
N LYS A 217 -5.17 10.58 -17.23
CA LYS A 217 -5.16 11.92 -16.65
C LYS A 217 -6.45 12.69 -16.90
N GLN A 218 -7.13 12.40 -18.02
CA GLN A 218 -8.41 12.99 -18.40
C GLN A 218 -9.57 12.39 -17.62
N SER A 219 -9.51 11.08 -17.31
CA SER A 219 -10.51 10.38 -16.51
C SER A 219 -9.82 9.53 -15.44
N PRO A 220 -9.43 10.16 -14.30
CA PRO A 220 -8.66 9.49 -13.27
C PRO A 220 -9.55 8.59 -12.42
N VAL A 221 -9.04 7.41 -12.08
CA VAL A 221 -9.74 6.40 -11.28
C VAL A 221 -8.86 6.03 -10.09
N HIS A 222 -9.47 5.99 -8.90
CA HIS A 222 -8.81 5.51 -7.69
C HIS A 222 -9.77 4.62 -6.89
N ILE A 223 -9.22 3.55 -6.34
CA ILE A 223 -9.98 2.48 -5.69
C ILE A 223 -9.21 1.95 -4.49
N LEU A 224 -9.94 1.51 -3.47
CA LEU A 224 -9.35 0.81 -2.32
C LEU A 224 -9.30 -0.69 -2.57
N VAL A 225 -8.17 -1.31 -2.24
CA VAL A 225 -8.01 -2.76 -2.21
C VAL A 225 -7.71 -3.21 -0.79
N PRO A 226 -8.60 -3.94 -0.11
CA PRO A 226 -8.36 -4.43 1.24
C PRO A 226 -7.08 -5.27 1.30
N HIS A 227 -6.23 -4.99 2.28
CA HIS A 227 -4.94 -5.66 2.38
C HIS A 227 -5.13 -7.18 2.55
N GLY A 228 -4.48 -7.96 1.69
CA GLY A 228 -4.58 -9.41 1.65
C GLY A 228 -5.79 -9.98 0.89
N SER A 229 -6.55 -9.15 0.17
CA SER A 229 -7.73 -9.61 -0.57
C SER A 229 -7.41 -10.28 -1.90
N ILE A 230 -6.19 -10.15 -2.42
CA ILE A 230 -5.77 -10.73 -3.71
C ILE A 230 -4.75 -11.82 -3.44
N SER A 231 -5.13 -13.08 -3.61
CA SER A 231 -4.24 -14.23 -3.37
C SER A 231 -3.25 -14.41 -4.51
N VAL A 232 -2.07 -14.95 -4.20
CA VAL A 232 -1.02 -15.27 -5.18
C VAL A 232 -0.54 -16.71 -4.93
N GLU A 233 -0.37 -17.46 -6.01
CA GLU A 233 0.33 -18.74 -6.01
C GLU A 233 1.79 -18.50 -6.40
N CYS A 234 2.71 -18.93 -5.53
CA CYS A 234 4.15 -18.80 -5.77
C CYS A 234 4.93 -19.91 -5.07
N PRO A 235 6.21 -20.12 -5.42
CA PRO A 235 7.10 -20.96 -4.63
C PRO A 235 7.20 -20.53 -3.17
N ARG A 236 7.56 -21.47 -2.29
CA ARG A 236 7.74 -21.19 -0.86
C ARG A 236 8.93 -20.25 -0.65
N PRO A 237 8.89 -19.35 0.35
CA PRO A 237 10.01 -18.48 0.67
C PRO A 237 11.25 -19.25 1.18
N SER A 238 11.11 -20.50 1.63
CA SER A 238 12.29 -21.35 1.89
C SER A 238 13.08 -21.73 0.63
N ASP A 239 12.45 -21.66 -0.56
CA ASP A 239 13.08 -21.94 -1.85
C ASP A 239 13.38 -20.64 -2.59
N TYR A 240 14.42 -19.95 -2.11
CA TYR A 240 14.83 -18.65 -2.67
C TYR A 240 15.10 -18.73 -4.17
N LYS A 241 15.70 -19.82 -4.65
CA LYS A 241 16.03 -19.98 -6.07
C LYS A 241 14.76 -20.07 -6.91
N SER A 242 13.83 -20.96 -6.57
CA SER A 242 12.58 -21.08 -7.33
C SER A 242 11.75 -19.80 -7.26
N LEU A 243 11.78 -19.07 -6.14
CA LEU A 243 11.10 -17.79 -6.03
C LEU A 243 11.72 -16.72 -6.96
N CYS A 244 13.05 -16.67 -7.04
CA CYS A 244 13.75 -15.82 -8.01
C CYS A 244 13.37 -16.19 -9.44
N ASP A 245 13.47 -17.49 -9.79
CA ASP A 245 13.12 -18.00 -11.12
C ASP A 245 11.68 -17.60 -11.49
N TRP A 246 10.74 -17.73 -10.55
CA TRP A 246 9.34 -17.35 -10.71
C TRP A 246 9.17 -15.86 -11.01
N PHE A 247 9.79 -14.95 -10.25
CA PHE A 247 9.72 -13.51 -10.49
C PHE A 247 10.31 -13.07 -11.84
N THR A 248 11.25 -13.85 -12.38
CA THR A 248 11.88 -13.63 -13.68
C THR A 248 11.19 -14.36 -14.84
N SER A 249 10.22 -15.23 -14.54
CA SER A 249 9.48 -15.95 -15.56
C SER A 249 8.56 -15.02 -16.37
N GLU A 250 8.11 -15.50 -17.53
CA GLU A 250 7.07 -14.83 -18.32
C GLU A 250 5.65 -15.23 -17.89
N SER A 251 5.49 -15.97 -16.78
CA SER A 251 4.16 -16.34 -16.28
C SER A 251 3.39 -15.08 -15.87
N PRO A 252 2.12 -14.90 -16.30
CA PRO A 252 1.31 -13.76 -15.91
C PRO A 252 1.23 -13.52 -14.40
N GLU A 253 1.15 -14.59 -13.59
CA GLU A 253 1.07 -14.54 -12.12
C GLU A 253 2.30 -13.93 -11.47
N SER A 254 3.46 -14.04 -12.14
CA SER A 254 4.70 -13.47 -11.64
C SER A 254 4.77 -11.96 -11.81
N LEU A 255 4.00 -11.36 -12.73
CA LEU A 255 4.07 -9.95 -13.15
C LEU A 255 3.45 -8.99 -12.12
N ILE A 256 3.87 -9.10 -10.85
CA ILE A 256 3.37 -8.36 -9.69
C ILE A 256 4.48 -7.56 -9.00
N GLU A 257 4.17 -6.54 -8.19
CA GLU A 257 5.20 -5.74 -7.50
C GLU A 257 6.05 -6.59 -6.54
N GLY A 258 5.38 -7.54 -5.89
CA GLY A 258 5.92 -8.34 -4.81
C GLY A 258 4.85 -9.21 -4.18
N ILE A 259 5.24 -9.90 -3.10
CA ILE A 259 4.39 -10.81 -2.34
C ILE A 259 4.32 -10.31 -0.89
N VAL A 260 3.19 -10.52 -0.24
CA VAL A 260 3.01 -10.38 1.21
C VAL A 260 2.54 -11.72 1.79
N TRP A 261 3.23 -12.19 2.81
CA TRP A 261 2.86 -13.35 3.62
C TRP A 261 2.20 -12.89 4.91
N HIS A 262 1.01 -13.44 5.21
CA HIS A 262 0.21 -13.14 6.39
C HIS A 262 0.23 -14.33 7.34
N CYS A 263 1.12 -14.30 8.32
CA CYS A 263 1.33 -15.38 9.27
C CYS A 263 0.12 -15.56 10.22
N GLY A 264 -0.07 -16.78 10.72
CA GLY A 264 -1.19 -17.12 11.60
C GLY A 264 -1.19 -16.35 12.94
N ASN A 265 -0.03 -15.88 13.39
CA ASN A 265 0.13 -15.09 14.61
C ASN A 265 -0.11 -13.58 14.42
N GLY A 266 -0.47 -13.14 13.21
CA GLY A 266 -0.69 -11.72 12.90
C GLY A 266 0.51 -11.02 12.24
N ALA A 267 1.69 -11.65 12.21
CA ALA A 267 2.87 -11.07 11.58
C ALA A 267 2.71 -10.96 10.05
N LEU A 268 3.44 -10.00 9.48
CA LEU A 268 3.47 -9.73 8.05
C LEU A 268 4.90 -9.70 7.57
N TYR A 269 5.18 -10.38 6.46
CA TYR A 269 6.46 -10.33 5.76
C TYR A 269 6.21 -10.04 4.28
N LYS A 270 7.19 -9.45 3.60
CA LYS A 270 7.07 -9.19 2.16
C LYS A 270 8.34 -9.51 1.40
N LEU A 271 8.17 -9.64 0.10
CA LEU A 271 9.27 -9.60 -0.86
C LEU A 271 8.87 -8.65 -1.97
N HIS A 272 9.73 -7.70 -2.28
CA HIS A 272 9.49 -6.74 -3.36
C HIS A 272 10.46 -7.05 -4.50
N ARG A 273 10.00 -6.97 -5.76
CA ARG A 273 10.84 -7.08 -6.97
C ARG A 273 12.18 -6.35 -6.87
N HIS A 274 12.21 -5.15 -6.30
CA HIS A 274 13.47 -4.41 -6.16
C HIS A 274 14.47 -5.04 -5.19
N HIS A 275 14.03 -5.80 -4.19
CA HIS A 275 14.96 -6.57 -3.34
C HIS A 275 15.64 -7.69 -4.14
N LEU A 276 15.04 -8.14 -5.24
CA LEU A 276 15.63 -9.10 -6.19
C LEU A 276 16.36 -8.39 -7.35
N ASN A 277 16.58 -7.07 -7.25
CA ASN A 277 17.13 -6.23 -8.32
C ASN A 277 16.32 -6.25 -9.64
N LEU A 278 15.02 -6.56 -9.56
CA LEU A 278 14.13 -6.55 -10.72
C LEU A 278 13.47 -5.19 -10.89
N LYS A 279 13.15 -4.87 -12.15
CA LYS A 279 12.45 -3.65 -12.52
C LYS A 279 11.01 -3.67 -12.00
N TRP A 280 10.57 -2.50 -11.55
CA TRP A 280 9.18 -2.18 -11.27
C TRP A 280 8.98 -0.66 -11.46
N PRO A 281 7.84 -0.17 -11.99
CA PRO A 281 6.71 -0.95 -12.51
C PRO A 281 7.02 -1.71 -13.80
N LEU A 282 6.24 -2.76 -14.07
CA LEU A 282 6.23 -3.46 -15.34
C LEU A 282 5.22 -2.79 -16.31
N PRO A 283 5.40 -2.89 -17.63
CA PRO A 283 4.45 -2.33 -18.60
C PRO A 283 3.06 -2.95 -18.51
N GLU A 284 2.98 -4.26 -18.31
CA GLU A 284 1.74 -4.99 -18.06
C GLU A 284 1.91 -5.85 -16.81
N THR A 285 0.94 -5.75 -15.90
CA THR A 285 0.95 -6.43 -14.60
C THR A 285 -0.11 -7.53 -14.57
N HIS A 286 0.05 -8.50 -13.68
CA HIS A 286 -0.93 -9.56 -13.49
C HIS A 286 -2.33 -8.99 -13.24
N LEU A 287 -2.43 -8.07 -12.27
CA LEU A 287 -3.68 -7.49 -11.85
C LEU A 287 -4.38 -6.71 -12.97
N CYS A 288 -3.64 -6.01 -13.85
CA CYS A 288 -4.27 -5.22 -14.90
C CYS A 288 -5.04 -6.07 -15.90
N HIS A 289 -4.64 -7.32 -16.13
CA HIS A 289 -5.30 -8.25 -17.07
C HIS A 289 -6.44 -9.05 -16.45
N LYS A 290 -6.65 -8.99 -15.13
CA LYS A 290 -7.75 -9.73 -14.50
C LYS A 290 -9.11 -9.19 -14.94
N LYS A 291 -10.04 -10.12 -15.22
CA LYS A 291 -11.46 -9.84 -15.45
C LYS A 291 -12.05 -9.14 -14.23
N VAL A 292 -12.95 -8.18 -14.45
CA VAL A 292 -13.59 -7.43 -13.36
C VAL A 292 -15.09 -7.50 -13.49
N LEU A 293 -15.75 -7.99 -12.45
CA LEU A 293 -17.19 -7.90 -12.26
C LEU A 293 -17.52 -6.62 -11.48
N VAL A 294 -18.22 -5.69 -12.13
CA VAL A 294 -18.66 -4.43 -11.53
C VAL A 294 -20.04 -4.61 -10.92
N GLN A 295 -20.13 -4.46 -9.60
CA GLN A 295 -21.34 -4.63 -8.79
C GLN A 295 -21.47 -3.46 -7.80
N VAL A 296 -21.55 -2.25 -8.31
CA VAL A 296 -21.72 -1.06 -7.48
C VAL A 296 -23.20 -0.83 -7.24
N LYS A 297 -23.60 -0.81 -5.96
CA LYS A 297 -24.95 -0.45 -5.52
C LYS A 297 -24.89 0.79 -4.64
N LEU A 298 -25.62 1.83 -4.99
CA LEU A 298 -25.78 2.98 -4.09
C LEU A 298 -26.64 2.55 -2.89
N PRO A 299 -26.33 3.01 -1.66
CA PRO A 299 -27.25 2.86 -0.54
C PRO A 299 -28.57 3.59 -0.84
N GLU A 300 -29.71 2.98 -0.50
CA GLU A 300 -31.06 3.51 -0.81
C GLU A 300 -31.31 4.92 -0.23
N THR A 301 -30.60 5.30 0.83
CA THR A 301 -30.74 6.59 1.53
C THR A 301 -30.16 7.81 0.80
N VAL A 302 -29.61 7.64 -0.41
CA VAL A 302 -28.80 8.66 -1.12
C VAL A 302 -29.52 9.28 -2.32
N ALA A 303 -30.62 8.67 -2.78
CA ALA A 303 -31.33 9.11 -3.98
C ALA A 303 -31.89 10.55 -3.89
N ASP A 304 -32.08 11.10 -2.67
CA ASP A 304 -32.81 12.36 -2.46
C ASP A 304 -31.96 13.59 -2.07
N SER A 305 -30.63 13.47 -1.91
CA SER A 305 -29.79 14.52 -1.27
C SER A 305 -28.74 15.20 -2.18
N ALA A 306 -29.02 15.29 -3.48
CA ALA A 306 -28.11 15.86 -4.48
C ALA A 306 -28.12 17.41 -4.50
N ALA A 307 -27.52 18.06 -3.50
CA ALA A 307 -27.20 19.50 -3.56
C ALA A 307 -26.00 19.85 -2.68
N GLY A 308 -24.79 19.95 -3.26
CA GLY A 308 -23.57 20.36 -2.57
C GLY A 308 -22.34 20.12 -3.44
N SER A 309 -21.47 21.11 -3.58
CA SER A 309 -20.45 21.19 -4.64
C SER A 309 -19.26 20.21 -4.52
N GLY A 310 -19.18 19.40 -3.46
CA GLY A 310 -18.30 18.23 -3.35
C GLY A 310 -19.00 16.88 -3.58
N LYS A 311 -20.35 16.86 -3.52
CA LYS A 311 -21.20 15.66 -3.58
C LYS A 311 -21.20 14.99 -4.95
N GLN A 312 -20.91 15.73 -6.02
CA GLN A 312 -21.10 15.26 -7.39
C GLN A 312 -20.10 14.20 -7.84
N LYS A 313 -18.84 14.18 -7.37
CA LYS A 313 -17.80 13.34 -8.03
C LYS A 313 -17.91 11.86 -7.71
N VAL A 314 -17.92 11.47 -6.44
CA VAL A 314 -17.96 10.03 -6.06
C VAL A 314 -19.38 9.46 -6.27
N GLN A 315 -20.43 10.25 -6.03
CA GLN A 315 -21.80 9.84 -6.37
C GLN A 315 -21.99 9.67 -7.89
N SER A 316 -21.42 10.55 -8.72
CA SER A 316 -21.43 10.35 -10.19
C SER A 316 -20.62 9.12 -10.62
N LEU A 317 -19.54 8.79 -9.90
CA LEU A 317 -18.76 7.58 -10.13
C LEU A 317 -19.62 6.34 -9.82
N PHE A 318 -20.24 6.31 -8.64
CA PHE A 318 -21.11 5.21 -8.22
C PHE A 318 -22.35 5.08 -9.12
N SER A 319 -22.93 6.19 -9.58
CA SER A 319 -24.09 6.16 -10.47
C SER A 319 -23.73 5.63 -11.87
N ARG A 320 -22.56 5.99 -12.42
CA ARG A 320 -22.05 5.45 -13.69
C ARG A 320 -21.78 3.94 -13.62
N LEU A 321 -21.41 3.43 -12.44
CA LEU A 321 -21.12 2.01 -12.21
C LEU A 321 -22.35 1.20 -11.74
N SER A 322 -23.53 1.81 -11.67
CA SER A 322 -24.73 1.18 -11.09
C SER A 322 -25.27 -0.02 -11.90
N GLN A 323 -24.90 -0.12 -13.18
CA GLN A 323 -25.22 -1.26 -14.01
C GLN A 323 -24.17 -2.36 -13.83
N SER A 324 -24.64 -3.57 -13.54
CA SER A 324 -23.75 -4.73 -13.44
C SER A 324 -23.12 -5.00 -14.79
N GLN A 325 -21.80 -4.89 -14.87
CA GLN A 325 -21.03 -5.11 -16.09
C GLN A 325 -19.81 -5.99 -15.82
N VAL A 326 -19.44 -6.79 -16.81
CA VAL A 326 -18.18 -7.53 -16.81
C VAL A 326 -17.21 -6.84 -17.75
N LEU A 327 -16.03 -6.52 -17.22
CA LEU A 327 -14.88 -6.06 -18.00
C LEU A 327 -13.91 -7.22 -18.19
N ASN A 328 -13.36 -7.36 -19.39
CA ASN A 328 -12.36 -8.40 -19.66
C ASN A 328 -11.03 -8.16 -18.94
N SER A 329 -10.75 -6.92 -18.55
CA SER A 329 -9.49 -6.52 -17.95
C SER A 329 -9.69 -5.29 -17.05
N LEU A 330 -8.99 -5.26 -15.91
CA LEU A 330 -9.00 -4.13 -14.99
C LEU A 330 -8.52 -2.83 -15.64
N LYS A 331 -7.60 -2.90 -16.62
CA LYS A 331 -7.14 -1.72 -17.37
C LYS A 331 -8.26 -1.05 -18.19
N ASP A 332 -9.32 -1.79 -18.51
CA ASP A 332 -10.47 -1.28 -19.27
C ASP A 332 -11.46 -0.51 -18.38
N LEU A 333 -11.24 -0.47 -17.06
CA LEU A 333 -12.13 0.22 -16.12
C LEU A 333 -12.31 1.70 -16.47
N HIS A 334 -11.28 2.34 -17.02
CA HIS A 334 -11.34 3.73 -17.47
C HIS A 334 -12.39 3.99 -18.57
N LEU A 335 -12.76 2.96 -19.34
CA LEU A 335 -13.77 3.07 -20.40
C LEU A 335 -15.16 3.36 -19.83
N MET A 336 -15.44 2.92 -18.60
CA MET A 336 -16.70 3.19 -17.89
C MET A 336 -16.82 4.65 -17.44
N PHE A 337 -15.72 5.40 -17.48
CA PHE A 337 -15.66 6.80 -17.06
C PHE A 337 -15.39 7.77 -18.21
N LYS A 338 -15.42 7.29 -19.46
CA LYS A 338 -15.47 8.18 -20.62
C LYS A 338 -16.86 8.81 -20.66
N ASP A 339 -16.90 10.14 -20.77
CA ASP A 339 -18.18 10.81 -21.01
C ASP A 339 -18.75 10.29 -22.34
N ASP A 340 -20.03 9.96 -22.33
CA ASP A 340 -20.75 9.61 -23.55
C ASP A 340 -20.68 10.82 -24.49
N PRO A 341 -20.03 10.72 -25.67
CA PRO A 341 -19.97 11.84 -26.61
C PRO A 341 -21.37 12.26 -27.10
N THR A 342 -22.42 11.47 -26.84
CA THR A 342 -23.80 11.83 -27.17
C THR A 342 -24.49 12.67 -26.09
N ALA A 343 -23.94 12.80 -24.88
CA ALA A 343 -24.52 13.63 -23.81
C ALA A 343 -24.20 15.14 -23.96
N ALA A 344 -23.44 15.53 -24.98
CA ALA A 344 -23.15 16.93 -25.30
C ALA A 344 -24.02 17.50 -26.44
N VAL A 345 -25.13 16.83 -26.77
CA VAL A 345 -26.14 17.34 -27.70
C VAL A 345 -27.52 17.12 -27.08
N ASP A 346 -27.92 18.01 -26.19
CA ASP A 346 -29.21 18.70 -26.27
C ASP A 346 -29.42 19.66 -25.08
N THR A 347 -29.51 20.94 -25.46
CA THR A 347 -30.00 22.14 -24.75
C THR A 347 -29.23 22.72 -23.57
#